data_AF-A0A841EYC9-F1
#
_entry.id   AF-A0A841EYC9-F1
#
_cell.length_a   1.000
_cell.length_b   1.000
_cell.length_c   1.000
_cell.angle_alpha   90.00
_cell.angle_beta   90.00
_cell.angle_gamma   90.00
#
_symmetry.space_group_name_H-M   'P 1'
#
loop_
_entity.id
_entity.type
_entity.pdbx_description
1 polymer ?
#
loop_
_entity_poly.entity_id
_entity_poly.type
_entity_poly.pdbx_seq_one_letter_code
_entity_poly.pdbx_strand_id
1 'polypeptide(L)'
;MKVRNPVVHIFTAISPEKELDTLLVPYRLGFMFSGVVRILPQIFIKFDEAWNMKRPLYISDNLSKQPEGTLKKFHSSLNTFIRSTDRKYIFINPPSSTSCNFVSIAYHENRFYVCSSIKNFNMDNFCKLITLRALPDINPFLLSSASKYQYNYMIDDVKDVSFPLIYIKSAFNALSLFKGQAFILEDIFDPLRSSICNAGDLASYWVSCKMPSWLVNWVKSNVPPKAHFIVIDGYDGIIDAYVSFFREPLNSTIRITSNYSGEAFRIGLICDWESRKEEIIINID
;
A
#
# COMPACT_ATOMS: atom_id res chain seq x y z
N MET A 1 9.02 9.09 -15.46
CA MET A 1 9.48 8.80 -14.09
C MET A 1 9.93 7.35 -14.05
N LYS A 2 11.13 7.03 -13.55
CA LYS A 2 11.64 5.64 -13.44
C LYS A 2 11.73 5.28 -11.95
N VAL A 3 10.86 4.39 -11.49
CA VAL A 3 10.96 3.82 -10.14
C VAL A 3 11.85 2.59 -10.26
N ARG A 4 13.07 2.63 -9.73
CA ARG A 4 13.98 1.47 -9.74
C ARG A 4 13.46 0.46 -8.73
N ASN A 5 12.92 -0.67 -9.20
CA ASN A 5 12.41 -1.79 -8.39
C ASN A 5 11.23 -1.43 -7.46
N PRO A 6 10.03 -1.14 -7.98
CA PRO A 6 8.86 -0.98 -7.13
C PRO A 6 8.52 -2.29 -6.40
N VAL A 7 8.06 -2.18 -5.14
CA VAL A 7 7.45 -3.32 -4.44
C VAL A 7 6.03 -3.51 -4.99
N VAL A 8 5.81 -4.66 -5.63
CA VAL A 8 4.54 -4.97 -6.28
C VAL A 8 3.61 -5.64 -5.28
N HIS A 9 2.36 -5.19 -5.27
CA HIS A 9 1.30 -5.69 -4.41
C HIS A 9 0.02 -5.97 -5.23
N ILE A 10 -0.91 -6.68 -4.61
CA ILE A 10 -2.27 -6.84 -5.10
C ILE A 10 -3.16 -5.75 -4.48
N PHE A 11 -3.90 -5.03 -5.30
CA PHE A 11 -4.79 -3.94 -4.90
C PHE A 11 -6.25 -4.32 -5.17
N THR A 12 -7.14 -3.92 -4.26
CA THR A 12 -8.59 -4.09 -4.41
C THR A 12 -9.21 -2.76 -4.84
N ALA A 13 -10.09 -2.78 -5.83
CA ALA A 13 -10.82 -1.57 -6.23
C ALA A 13 -11.91 -1.21 -5.21
N ILE A 14 -11.98 0.06 -4.80
CA ILE A 14 -12.88 0.53 -3.71
C ILE A 14 -14.31 0.78 -4.20
N SER A 15 -14.52 1.02 -5.49
CA SER A 15 -15.84 1.37 -6.04
C SER A 15 -16.37 0.28 -6.98
N PRO A 16 -16.72 -0.91 -6.45
CA PRO A 16 -17.20 -2.03 -7.27
C PRO A 16 -18.54 -1.76 -7.98
N GLU A 17 -19.31 -0.76 -7.55
CA GLU A 17 -20.72 -0.64 -8.00
C GLU A 17 -20.94 0.20 -9.27
N LYS A 18 -19.93 0.90 -9.80
CA LYS A 18 -20.16 1.87 -10.90
C LYS A 18 -19.27 1.72 -12.14
N GLU A 19 -18.19 0.94 -12.10
CA GLU A 19 -17.31 0.77 -13.26
C GLU A 19 -17.18 -0.73 -13.62
N LEU A 20 -17.57 -1.08 -14.86
CA LEU A 20 -17.61 -2.47 -15.36
C LEU A 20 -16.27 -3.20 -15.19
N ASP A 21 -15.15 -2.49 -15.27
CA ASP A 21 -13.82 -3.06 -15.12
C ASP A 21 -13.54 -3.54 -13.68
N THR A 22 -14.06 -2.84 -12.65
CA THR A 22 -13.92 -3.23 -11.24
C THR A 22 -14.73 -4.47 -10.88
N LEU A 23 -15.91 -4.65 -11.48
CA LEU A 23 -16.70 -5.88 -11.35
C LEU A 23 -16.02 -7.09 -12.01
N LEU A 24 -15.43 -6.88 -13.19
CA LEU A 24 -14.78 -7.93 -13.95
C LEU A 24 -13.40 -8.30 -13.39
N VAL A 25 -12.68 -7.32 -12.84
CA VAL A 25 -11.33 -7.44 -12.31
C VAL A 25 -11.27 -6.77 -10.93
N PRO A 26 -11.70 -7.46 -9.85
CA PRO A 26 -11.70 -6.87 -8.51
C PRO A 26 -10.29 -6.70 -7.93
N TYR A 27 -9.32 -7.49 -8.39
CA TYR A 27 -7.94 -7.52 -7.90
C TYR A 27 -6.95 -7.18 -9.01
N ARG A 28 -6.03 -6.23 -8.75
CA ARG A 28 -5.06 -5.76 -9.75
C ARG A 28 -3.65 -5.72 -9.15
N LEU A 29 -2.68 -6.24 -9.90
CA LEU A 29 -1.26 -6.08 -9.58
C LEU A 29 -0.82 -4.66 -9.90
N GLY A 30 -0.09 -4.06 -8.96
CA GLY A 30 0.38 -2.69 -9.05
C GLY A 30 1.49 -2.41 -8.04
N PHE A 31 1.86 -1.15 -7.90
CA PHE A 31 2.70 -0.69 -6.81
C PHE A 31 2.22 0.68 -6.32
N MET A 32 2.50 0.99 -5.05
CA MET A 32 2.26 2.31 -4.50
C MET A 32 3.52 3.14 -4.62
N PHE A 33 3.40 4.37 -5.12
CA PHE A 33 4.51 5.30 -5.16
C PHE A 33 4.00 6.72 -4.89
N SER A 34 4.54 7.34 -3.84
CA SER A 34 4.13 8.66 -3.35
C SER A 34 2.60 8.77 -3.15
N GLY A 35 2.01 7.78 -2.47
CA GLY A 35 0.56 7.73 -2.21
C GLY A 35 -0.32 7.50 -3.44
N VAL A 36 0.26 7.23 -4.62
CA VAL A 36 -0.50 6.92 -5.84
C VAL A 36 -0.31 5.47 -6.21
N VAL A 37 -1.43 4.76 -6.39
CA VAL A 37 -1.42 3.38 -6.88
C VAL A 37 -1.22 3.37 -8.39
N ARG A 38 -0.19 2.65 -8.82
CA ARG A 38 0.19 2.44 -10.21
C ARG A 38 -0.10 1.00 -10.60
N ILE A 39 -1.09 0.80 -11.45
CA ILE A 39 -1.48 -0.51 -11.95
C ILE A 39 -0.57 -0.90 -13.10
N LEU A 40 -0.10 -2.15 -13.08
CA LEU A 40 0.74 -2.72 -14.11
C LEU A 40 -0.10 -3.28 -15.27
N PRO A 41 0.46 -3.34 -16.50
CA PRO A 41 -0.19 -4.06 -17.58
C PRO A 41 -0.22 -5.54 -17.20
N GLN A 42 -1.40 -6.14 -17.29
CA GLN A 42 -1.61 -7.49 -16.77
C GLN A 42 -2.74 -8.23 -17.50
N ILE A 43 -2.76 -9.54 -17.32
CA ILE A 43 -3.87 -10.41 -17.68
C ILE A 43 -4.50 -10.93 -16.40
N PHE A 44 -5.83 -10.90 -16.32
CA PHE A 44 -6.60 -11.42 -15.22
C PHE A 44 -7.51 -12.54 -15.72
N ILE A 45 -7.50 -13.67 -15.02
CA ILE A 45 -8.26 -14.86 -15.40
C ILE A 45 -9.02 -15.35 -14.18
N LYS A 46 -10.35 -15.34 -14.28
CA LYS A 46 -11.25 -15.86 -13.24
C LYS A 46 -11.58 -17.33 -13.50
N PHE A 47 -11.78 -18.08 -12.43
CA PHE A 47 -12.31 -19.43 -12.44
C PHE A 47 -13.65 -19.43 -11.70
N ASP A 48 -14.64 -20.15 -12.24
CA ASP A 48 -15.88 -20.38 -11.50
C ASP A 48 -15.74 -21.53 -10.50
N GLU A 49 -16.83 -21.81 -9.76
CA GLU A 49 -16.88 -22.86 -8.74
C GLU A 49 -16.67 -24.27 -9.33
N ALA A 50 -17.00 -24.46 -10.61
CA ALA A 50 -16.74 -25.69 -11.35
C ALA A 50 -15.34 -25.72 -11.98
N TRP A 51 -14.44 -24.81 -11.57
CA TRP A 51 -13.07 -24.66 -12.06
C TRP A 51 -12.95 -24.38 -13.56
N ASN A 52 -14.02 -23.89 -14.19
CA ASN A 52 -13.93 -23.47 -15.58
C ASN A 52 -13.23 -22.11 -15.67
N MET A 53 -12.13 -22.10 -16.42
CA MET A 53 -11.43 -20.88 -16.76
C MET A 53 -12.34 -19.97 -17.60
N LYS A 54 -12.61 -18.75 -17.12
CA LYS A 54 -13.31 -17.70 -17.88
C LYS A 54 -12.38 -17.07 -18.91
N ARG A 55 -12.96 -16.25 -19.80
CA ARG A 55 -12.20 -15.52 -20.81
C ARG A 55 -11.13 -14.65 -20.13
N PRO A 56 -9.86 -14.74 -20.52
CA PRO A 56 -8.81 -13.86 -20.00
C PRO A 56 -9.10 -12.39 -20.32
N LEU A 57 -8.83 -11.50 -19.38
CA LEU A 57 -9.05 -10.07 -19.51
C LEU A 57 -7.73 -9.33 -19.45
N TYR A 58 -7.43 -8.53 -20.48
CA TYR A 58 -6.28 -7.64 -20.48
C TYR A 58 -6.63 -6.35 -19.75
N ILE A 59 -5.74 -5.90 -18.88
CA ILE A 59 -5.83 -4.61 -18.19
C ILE A 59 -4.61 -3.79 -18.58
N SER A 60 -4.86 -2.58 -19.07
CA SER A 60 -3.81 -1.60 -19.34
C SER A 60 -3.28 -0.99 -18.05
N ASP A 61 -2.04 -0.51 -18.11
CA ASP A 61 -1.48 0.27 -17.03
C ASP A 61 -2.07 1.68 -16.95
N ASN A 62 -1.96 2.32 -15.79
CA ASN A 62 -2.35 3.72 -15.57
C ASN A 62 -1.12 4.65 -15.41
N LEU A 63 0.05 4.20 -15.88
CA LEU A 63 1.34 4.89 -15.73
C LEU A 63 1.83 5.47 -17.07
N SER A 64 1.56 4.76 -18.15
CA SER A 64 2.05 5.01 -19.50
C SER A 64 1.21 6.08 -20.17
N LYS A 65 1.91 6.98 -20.87
CA LYS A 65 1.27 7.92 -21.79
C LYS A 65 0.66 7.22 -23.01
N GLN A 66 1.07 5.97 -23.27
CA GLN A 66 0.57 5.13 -24.37
C GLN A 66 0.24 3.73 -23.83
N PRO A 67 -0.89 3.56 -23.13
CA PRO A 67 -1.27 2.28 -22.53
C PRO A 67 -1.37 1.14 -23.54
N GLU A 68 -1.84 1.42 -24.76
CA GLU A 68 -1.92 0.44 -25.86
C GLU A 68 -0.56 -0.12 -26.28
N GLY A 69 0.46 0.74 -26.42
CA GLY A 69 1.81 0.31 -26.78
C GLY A 69 2.43 -0.58 -25.70
N THR A 70 2.16 -0.25 -24.44
CA THR A 70 2.63 -1.02 -23.28
C THR A 70 1.93 -2.38 -23.21
N LEU A 71 0.62 -2.44 -23.47
CA LEU A 71 -0.14 -3.68 -23.58
C LEU A 71 0.34 -4.58 -24.73
N LYS A 72 0.65 -4.02 -25.91
CA LYS A 72 1.22 -4.79 -27.02
C LYS A 72 2.55 -5.43 -26.64
N LYS A 73 3.44 -4.67 -25.98
CA LYS A 73 4.71 -5.20 -25.46
C LYS A 73 4.48 -6.29 -24.41
N PHE A 74 3.53 -6.09 -23.50
CA PHE A 74 3.14 -7.09 -22.51
C PHE A 74 2.63 -8.37 -23.19
N HIS A 75 1.70 -8.26 -24.14
CA HIS A 75 1.14 -9.40 -24.86
C HIS A 75 2.22 -10.24 -25.57
N SER A 76 3.15 -9.58 -26.26
CA SER A 76 4.29 -10.26 -26.89
C SER A 76 5.16 -10.98 -25.84
N SER A 77 5.49 -10.30 -24.75
CA SER A 77 6.30 -10.87 -23.67
C SER A 77 5.59 -12.03 -22.96
N LEU A 78 4.28 -11.92 -22.76
CA LEU A 78 3.44 -12.94 -22.11
C LEU A 78 3.40 -14.23 -22.94
N ASN A 79 3.29 -14.13 -24.26
CA ASN A 79 3.35 -15.30 -25.14
C ASN A 79 4.68 -16.04 -25.00
N THR A 80 5.81 -15.32 -24.98
CA THR A 80 7.12 -15.91 -24.74
C THR A 80 7.21 -16.54 -23.35
N PHE A 81 6.68 -15.86 -22.32
CA PHE A 81 6.67 -16.35 -20.94
C PHE A 81 5.89 -17.65 -20.78
N ILE A 82 4.68 -17.74 -21.36
CA ILE A 82 3.84 -18.94 -21.27
C ILE A 82 4.52 -20.15 -21.92
N ARG A 83 5.18 -19.94 -23.07
CA ARG A 83 5.85 -21.00 -23.83
C ARG A 83 7.21 -21.42 -23.28
N SER A 84 7.86 -20.59 -22.48
CA SER A 84 9.17 -20.92 -21.88
C SER A 84 9.06 -22.06 -20.88
N THR A 85 10.03 -22.96 -20.82
CA THR A 85 10.16 -23.97 -19.74
C THR A 85 10.95 -23.44 -18.53
N ASP A 86 11.80 -22.43 -18.72
CA ASP A 86 12.51 -21.72 -17.65
C ASP A 86 11.85 -20.35 -17.45
N ARG A 87 10.90 -20.27 -16.50
CA ARG A 87 10.13 -19.06 -16.22
C ARG A 87 10.63 -18.39 -14.96
N LYS A 88 11.03 -17.12 -15.09
CA LYS A 88 11.41 -16.26 -13.97
C LYS A 88 10.26 -15.31 -13.64
N TYR A 89 9.73 -15.41 -12.43
CA TYR A 89 8.67 -14.55 -11.93
C TYR A 89 8.76 -14.36 -10.42
N ILE A 90 8.16 -13.29 -9.93
CA ILE A 90 7.98 -13.01 -8.51
C ILE A 90 6.53 -13.36 -8.16
N PHE A 91 6.34 -14.22 -7.18
CA PHE A 91 5.01 -14.56 -6.69
C PHE A 91 4.56 -13.55 -5.64
N ILE A 92 3.35 -13.00 -5.83
CA ILE A 92 2.70 -12.05 -4.95
C ILE A 92 1.56 -12.77 -4.25
N ASN A 93 1.51 -12.67 -2.93
CA ASN A 93 0.47 -13.32 -2.14
C ASN A 93 -0.91 -12.73 -2.49
N PRO A 94 -1.94 -13.58 -2.67
CA PRO A 94 -3.30 -13.09 -2.83
C PRO A 94 -3.80 -12.44 -1.52
N PRO A 95 -4.89 -11.65 -1.57
CA PRO A 95 -5.57 -11.19 -0.37
C PRO A 95 -6.01 -12.36 0.52
N SER A 96 -6.06 -12.15 1.84
CA SER A 96 -6.47 -13.17 2.82
C SER A 96 -7.89 -13.68 2.61
N SER A 97 -8.78 -12.83 2.08
CA SER A 97 -10.11 -13.19 1.63
C SER A 97 -10.32 -12.77 0.19
N THR A 98 -10.79 -13.70 -0.64
CA THR A 98 -11.09 -13.44 -2.05
C THR A 98 -12.50 -13.86 -2.39
N SER A 99 -13.24 -13.01 -3.11
CA SER A 99 -14.59 -13.34 -3.60
C SER A 99 -14.58 -14.27 -4.83
N CYS A 100 -13.40 -14.56 -5.40
CA CYS A 100 -13.27 -15.49 -6.51
C CYS A 100 -11.90 -16.16 -6.60
N ASN A 101 -11.88 -17.30 -7.30
CA ASN A 101 -10.67 -17.97 -7.74
C ASN A 101 -10.11 -17.25 -8.96
N PHE A 102 -8.84 -16.84 -8.92
CA PHE A 102 -8.21 -16.12 -10.02
C PHE A 102 -6.72 -16.39 -10.15
N VAL A 103 -6.21 -16.03 -11.33
CA VAL A 103 -4.78 -15.87 -11.61
C VAL A 103 -4.58 -14.52 -12.30
N SER A 104 -3.64 -13.74 -11.82
CA SER A 104 -3.19 -12.50 -12.44
C SER A 104 -1.70 -12.57 -12.77
N ILE A 105 -1.33 -12.17 -13.99
CA ILE A 105 0.05 -12.07 -14.43
C ILE A 105 0.30 -10.66 -14.95
N ALA A 106 1.22 -9.95 -14.31
CA ALA A 106 1.63 -8.60 -14.68
C ALA A 106 3.09 -8.55 -15.14
N TYR A 107 3.43 -7.50 -15.87
CA TYR A 107 4.78 -7.30 -16.41
C TYR A 107 5.31 -5.88 -16.17
N HIS A 108 6.50 -5.77 -15.60
CA HIS A 108 7.16 -4.48 -15.37
C HIS A 108 8.69 -4.63 -15.40
N GLU A 109 9.38 -3.72 -16.09
CA GLU A 109 10.86 -3.69 -16.19
C GLU A 109 11.49 -5.07 -16.47
N ASN A 110 10.96 -5.80 -17.45
CA ASN A 110 11.42 -7.14 -17.86
C ASN A 110 11.25 -8.25 -16.80
N ARG A 111 10.37 -8.04 -15.80
CA ARG A 111 10.02 -9.04 -14.79
C ARG A 111 8.53 -9.35 -14.82
N PHE A 112 8.19 -10.60 -14.58
CA PHE A 112 6.82 -11.06 -14.38
C PHE A 112 6.48 -11.13 -12.91
N TYR A 113 5.25 -10.72 -12.60
CA TYR A 113 4.66 -10.80 -11.27
C TYR A 113 3.40 -11.64 -11.38
N VAL A 114 3.22 -12.59 -10.46
CA VAL A 114 2.15 -13.58 -10.53
C VAL A 114 1.43 -13.59 -9.20
N CYS A 115 0.11 -13.48 -9.23
CA CYS A 115 -0.73 -13.67 -8.06
C CYS A 115 -1.80 -14.71 -8.40
N SER A 116 -2.07 -15.64 -7.49
CA SER A 116 -3.18 -16.57 -7.62
C SER A 116 -3.85 -16.80 -6.28
N SER A 117 -5.18 -16.81 -6.26
CA SER A 117 -5.96 -17.25 -5.10
C SER A 117 -6.20 -18.78 -5.09
N ILE A 118 -5.70 -19.51 -6.08
CA ILE A 118 -5.86 -20.96 -6.19
C ILE A 118 -4.87 -21.66 -5.25
N LYS A 119 -5.40 -22.50 -4.35
CA LYS A 119 -4.58 -23.31 -3.45
C LYS A 119 -3.67 -24.26 -4.25
N ASN A 120 -2.40 -24.36 -3.86
CA ASN A 120 -1.40 -25.18 -4.53
C ASN A 120 -1.19 -24.82 -6.02
N PHE A 121 -1.33 -23.53 -6.37
CA PHE A 121 -1.11 -23.04 -7.72
C PHE A 121 0.24 -23.50 -8.28
N ASN A 122 0.22 -24.11 -9.47
CA ASN A 122 1.41 -24.54 -10.19
C ASN A 122 1.47 -23.83 -11.55
N MET A 123 2.55 -23.09 -11.77
CA MET A 123 2.73 -22.27 -12.96
C MET A 123 2.82 -23.09 -14.26
N ASP A 124 3.47 -24.25 -14.24
CA ASP A 124 3.62 -25.10 -15.42
C ASP A 124 2.28 -25.65 -15.88
N ASN A 125 1.47 -26.15 -14.95
CA ASN A 125 0.13 -26.66 -15.23
C ASN A 125 -0.78 -25.54 -15.77
N PHE A 126 -0.68 -24.34 -15.19
CA PHE A 126 -1.42 -23.18 -15.65
C PHE A 126 -1.01 -22.76 -17.07
N CYS A 127 0.29 -22.71 -17.37
CA CYS A 127 0.78 -22.36 -18.71
C CYS A 127 0.38 -23.41 -19.76
N LYS A 128 0.37 -24.70 -19.41
CA LYS A 128 -0.17 -25.77 -20.28
C LYS A 128 -1.65 -25.53 -20.56
N LEU A 129 -2.46 -25.25 -19.53
CA LEU A 129 -3.88 -24.94 -19.68
C LEU A 129 -4.12 -23.73 -20.59
N ILE A 130 -3.35 -22.66 -20.41
CA ILE A 130 -3.43 -21.48 -21.29
C ILE A 130 -2.98 -21.84 -22.70
N THR A 131 -1.95 -22.66 -22.90
CA THR A 131 -1.50 -23.01 -24.27
C THR A 131 -2.58 -23.76 -25.04
N LEU A 132 -3.46 -24.51 -24.36
CA LEU A 132 -4.62 -25.15 -24.96
C LEU A 132 -5.74 -24.17 -25.36
N ARG A 133 -5.70 -22.92 -24.89
CA ARG A 133 -6.67 -21.87 -25.23
C ARG A 133 -5.95 -20.66 -25.79
N ALA A 134 -6.16 -20.34 -27.06
CA ALA A 134 -5.60 -19.12 -27.64
C ALA A 134 -5.89 -17.91 -26.73
N LEU A 135 -4.84 -17.19 -26.34
CA LEU A 135 -5.01 -15.92 -25.65
C LEU A 135 -5.88 -15.03 -26.53
N PRO A 136 -6.89 -14.34 -25.98
CA PRO A 136 -7.72 -13.48 -26.79
C PRO A 136 -6.88 -12.34 -27.36
N ASP A 137 -7.36 -11.75 -28.45
CA ASP A 137 -6.83 -10.48 -28.91
C ASP A 137 -6.86 -9.45 -27.78
N ILE A 138 -5.87 -8.55 -27.78
CA ILE A 138 -5.75 -7.50 -26.76
C ILE A 138 -7.00 -6.62 -26.72
N ASN A 139 -7.69 -6.46 -27.85
CA ASN A 139 -8.89 -5.63 -27.96
C ASN A 139 -10.19 -6.44 -27.87
N PRO A 140 -11.16 -6.01 -27.05
CA PRO A 140 -11.09 -4.87 -26.12
C PRO A 140 -10.28 -5.19 -24.85
N PHE A 141 -9.56 -4.20 -24.32
CA PHE A 141 -8.92 -4.26 -23.00
C PHE A 141 -9.62 -3.33 -22.01
N LEU A 142 -9.42 -3.60 -20.72
CA LEU A 142 -9.89 -2.74 -19.65
C LEU A 142 -8.87 -1.64 -19.38
N LEU A 143 -9.32 -0.38 -19.45
CA LEU A 143 -8.55 0.74 -18.95
C LEU A 143 -8.49 0.62 -17.43
N SER A 144 -7.28 0.58 -16.85
CA SER A 144 -7.18 0.72 -15.40
C SER A 144 -7.66 2.13 -15.06
N SER A 145 -8.89 2.23 -14.54
CA SER A 145 -9.51 3.50 -14.28
C SER A 145 -8.74 4.28 -13.20
N ALA A 146 -9.02 5.58 -13.11
CA ALA A 146 -8.62 6.44 -12.00
C ALA A 146 -9.32 6.07 -10.67
N SER A 147 -9.88 4.87 -10.57
CA SER A 147 -10.44 4.29 -9.36
C SER A 147 -9.54 4.52 -8.16
N LYS A 148 -10.17 4.81 -7.02
CA LYS A 148 -9.47 4.76 -5.74
C LYS A 148 -9.20 3.28 -5.45
N TYR A 149 -7.92 2.94 -5.27
CA TYR A 149 -7.49 1.59 -4.92
C TYR A 149 -7.25 1.53 -3.41
N GLN A 150 -7.76 0.47 -2.76
CA GLN A 150 -7.47 0.19 -1.36
C GLN A 150 -6.30 -0.77 -1.31
N TYR A 151 -5.38 -0.44 -0.42
CA TYR A 151 -4.35 -1.35 0.03
C TYR A 151 -4.40 -1.34 1.56
N ASN A 152 -4.71 -2.49 2.14
CA ASN A 152 -4.64 -2.66 3.59
C ASN A 152 -3.28 -3.28 3.88
N TYR A 153 -2.37 -2.48 4.44
CA TYR A 153 -1.24 -3.07 5.16
C TYR A 153 -1.83 -3.78 6.39
N MET A 154 -1.65 -5.09 6.50
CA MET A 154 -1.72 -5.75 7.80
C MET A 154 -0.32 -5.61 8.43
N ILE A 155 -0.23 -5.16 9.69
CA ILE A 155 1.05 -5.07 10.40
C ILE A 155 1.75 -6.44 10.44
N ASP A 156 0.97 -7.52 10.43
CA ASP A 156 1.47 -8.91 10.38
C ASP A 156 2.19 -9.26 9.05
N ASP A 157 1.96 -8.50 7.97
CA ASP A 157 2.68 -8.66 6.70
C ASP A 157 4.07 -7.99 6.73
N VAL A 158 4.31 -7.14 7.74
CA VAL A 158 5.54 -6.38 7.90
C VAL A 158 6.52 -7.16 8.77
N LYS A 159 7.21 -8.12 8.16
CA LYS A 159 8.29 -8.88 8.81
C LYS A 159 9.57 -8.05 9.03
N ASP A 160 9.63 -6.86 8.46
CA ASP A 160 10.81 -5.98 8.52
C ASP A 160 10.64 -4.95 9.64
N VAL A 161 11.48 -5.07 10.67
CA VAL A 161 11.55 -4.15 11.82
C VAL A 161 11.83 -2.70 11.39
N SER A 162 12.41 -2.50 10.20
CA SER A 162 12.67 -1.17 9.64
C SER A 162 11.39 -0.36 9.40
N PHE A 163 10.28 -1.03 9.13
CA PHE A 163 9.01 -0.35 8.86
C PHE A 163 8.39 0.31 10.11
N PRO A 164 8.09 -0.41 11.22
CA PRO A 164 7.59 0.24 12.43
C PRO A 164 8.60 1.26 12.99
N LEU A 165 9.90 1.01 12.82
CA LEU A 165 10.95 1.94 13.24
C LEU A 165 10.82 3.31 12.56
N ILE A 166 10.49 3.38 11.27
CA ILE A 166 10.32 4.66 10.56
C ILE A 166 9.17 5.47 11.17
N TYR A 167 8.02 4.85 11.41
CA TYR A 167 6.84 5.53 11.98
C TYR A 167 7.13 6.02 13.41
N ILE A 168 7.68 5.14 14.24
CA ILE A 168 7.96 5.43 15.65
C ILE A 168 9.04 6.49 15.79
N LYS A 169 10.14 6.38 15.05
CA LYS A 169 11.22 7.37 15.08
C LYS A 169 10.75 8.72 14.55
N SER A 170 9.88 8.73 13.54
CA SER A 170 9.28 9.97 13.03
C SER A 170 8.41 10.65 14.09
N ALA A 171 7.55 9.88 14.78
CA ALA A 171 6.73 10.38 15.89
C ALA A 171 7.60 10.96 17.03
N PHE A 172 8.62 10.22 17.46
CA PHE A 172 9.48 10.63 18.57
C PHE A 172 10.35 11.85 18.23
N ASN A 173 10.89 11.91 17.02
CA ASN A 173 11.64 13.07 16.54
C ASN A 173 10.75 14.31 16.41
N ALA A 174 9.50 14.15 15.95
CA ALA A 174 8.54 15.25 15.91
C ALA A 174 8.26 15.76 17.33
N LEU A 175 8.04 14.86 18.31
CA LEU A 175 7.86 15.26 19.71
C LEU A 175 9.06 16.08 20.22
N SER A 176 10.28 15.62 19.91
CA SER A 176 11.51 16.34 20.27
C SER A 176 11.60 17.72 19.61
N LEU A 177 11.13 17.86 18.37
CA LEU A 177 11.12 19.14 17.67
C LEU A 177 10.20 20.14 18.39
N PHE A 178 9.02 19.72 18.84
CA PHE A 178 8.05 20.62 19.45
C PHE A 178 8.28 20.89 20.94
N LYS A 179 8.61 19.86 21.72
CA LYS A 179 8.76 19.95 23.18
C LYS A 179 10.20 20.14 23.63
N GLY A 180 11.15 19.97 22.70
CA GLY A 180 12.58 20.12 22.96
C GLY A 180 13.22 18.87 23.55
N GLN A 181 14.56 18.90 23.57
CA GLN A 181 15.39 17.77 24.00
C GLN A 181 15.21 17.45 25.49
N ALA A 182 15.07 18.45 26.36
CA ALA A 182 14.93 18.21 27.79
C ALA A 182 13.70 17.34 28.10
N PHE A 183 12.57 17.63 27.44
CA PHE A 183 11.33 16.89 27.59
C PHE A 183 11.49 15.43 27.13
N ILE A 184 12.02 15.19 25.93
CA ILE A 184 12.18 13.82 25.41
C ILE A 184 13.26 13.00 26.12
N LEU A 185 14.01 13.58 27.06
CA LEU A 185 14.97 12.89 27.92
C LEU A 185 14.38 12.46 29.27
N GLU A 186 13.15 12.85 29.60
CA GLU A 186 12.46 12.39 30.80
C GLU A 186 12.26 10.87 30.82
N ASP A 187 12.30 10.26 32.01
CA ASP A 187 12.27 8.81 32.22
C ASP A 187 11.00 8.13 31.67
N ILE A 188 9.90 8.89 31.54
CA ILE A 188 8.64 8.40 30.97
C ILE A 188 8.76 7.93 29.51
N PHE A 189 9.86 8.28 28.82
CA PHE A 189 10.17 7.87 27.46
C PHE A 189 11.33 6.85 27.36
N ASP A 190 11.96 6.45 28.47
CA ASP A 190 13.05 5.47 28.46
C ASP A 190 12.71 4.15 27.76
N PRO A 191 11.53 3.54 28.01
CA PRO A 191 11.16 2.31 27.32
C PRO A 191 11.17 2.48 25.80
N LEU A 192 10.61 3.60 25.31
CA LEU A 192 10.54 3.89 23.89
C LEU A 192 11.92 4.17 23.30
N ARG A 193 12.74 4.99 23.97
CA ARG A 193 14.11 5.28 23.55
C ARG A 193 14.92 3.99 23.41
N SER A 194 14.83 3.10 24.41
CA SER A 194 15.49 1.79 24.39
C SER A 194 15.02 0.92 23.22
N SER A 195 13.71 0.85 22.97
CA SER A 195 13.15 0.10 21.84
C SER A 195 13.60 0.66 20.48
N ILE A 196 13.69 1.99 20.32
CA ILE A 196 14.20 2.62 19.10
C ILE A 196 15.68 2.28 18.87
N CYS A 197 16.51 2.41 19.90
CA CYS A 197 17.96 2.17 19.80
C CYS A 197 18.30 0.70 19.50
N ASN A 198 17.56 -0.23 20.12
CA ASN A 198 17.84 -1.65 20.03
C ASN A 198 16.98 -2.38 18.98
N ALA A 199 16.13 -1.64 18.25
CA ALA A 199 15.11 -2.22 17.37
C ALA A 199 14.30 -3.33 18.08
N GLY A 200 13.92 -3.05 19.34
CA GLY A 200 13.22 -3.98 20.23
C GLY A 200 11.75 -4.18 19.85
N ASP A 201 10.88 -4.45 20.82
CA ASP A 201 9.44 -4.63 20.61
C ASP A 201 8.74 -3.32 20.20
N LEU A 202 8.97 -2.91 18.95
CA LEU A 202 8.42 -1.71 18.33
C LEU A 202 6.92 -1.86 18.02
N ALA A 203 6.46 -3.09 17.77
CA ALA A 203 5.06 -3.37 17.47
C ALA A 203 4.13 -3.03 18.65
N SER A 204 4.60 -3.20 19.89
CA SER A 204 3.83 -2.87 21.10
C SER A 204 3.39 -1.40 21.21
N TYR A 205 4.10 -0.48 20.55
CA TYR A 205 3.76 0.94 20.53
C TYR A 205 2.68 1.26 19.48
N TRP A 206 2.34 0.31 18.61
CA TRP A 206 1.31 0.51 17.60
C TRP A 206 -0.08 0.24 18.17
N VAL A 207 -0.93 1.26 18.19
CA VAL A 207 -2.29 1.14 18.72
C VAL A 207 -3.25 0.88 17.57
N SER A 208 -3.90 -0.29 17.59
CA SER A 208 -5.02 -0.58 16.70
C SER A 208 -6.27 0.15 17.18
N CYS A 209 -6.35 1.46 16.94
CA CYS A 209 -7.54 2.26 17.20
C CYS A 209 -8.01 3.00 15.95
N LYS A 210 -9.31 3.28 15.90
CA LYS A 210 -9.86 4.19 14.90
C LYS A 210 -9.36 5.59 15.21
N MET A 211 -8.83 6.30 14.21
CA MET A 211 -8.47 7.71 14.36
C MET A 211 -9.66 8.51 14.91
N PRO A 212 -9.42 9.46 15.82
CA PRO A 212 -10.48 10.28 16.37
C PRO A 212 -11.09 11.17 15.27
N SER A 213 -12.39 11.46 15.41
CA SER A 213 -13.15 12.21 14.40
C SER A 213 -12.61 13.63 14.17
N TRP A 214 -12.13 14.30 15.23
CA TRP A 214 -11.52 15.62 15.14
C TRP A 214 -10.32 15.61 14.19
N LEU A 215 -9.45 14.61 14.31
CA LEU A 215 -8.25 14.50 13.48
C LEU A 215 -8.61 14.21 12.02
N VAL A 216 -9.59 13.34 11.78
CA VAL A 216 -10.07 13.06 10.43
C VAL A 216 -10.60 14.34 9.77
N ASN A 217 -11.32 15.18 10.51
CA ASN A 217 -11.83 16.45 10.01
C ASN A 217 -10.69 17.46 9.77
N TRP A 218 -9.77 17.57 10.73
CA TRP A 218 -8.61 18.46 10.61
C TRP A 218 -7.73 18.11 9.41
N VAL A 219 -7.42 16.83 9.19
CA VAL A 219 -6.63 16.36 8.04
C VAL A 219 -7.34 16.68 6.72
N LYS A 220 -8.67 16.57 6.66
CA LYS A 220 -9.44 16.89 5.44
C LYS A 220 -9.36 18.38 5.09
N SER A 221 -9.38 19.24 6.11
CA SER A 221 -9.42 20.69 5.90
C SER A 221 -8.03 21.31 5.70
N ASN A 222 -7.01 20.79 6.38
CA ASN A 222 -5.73 21.48 6.51
C ASN A 222 -4.57 20.77 5.80
N VAL A 223 -4.64 19.46 5.57
CA VAL A 223 -3.51 18.69 5.04
C VAL A 223 -3.64 18.53 3.53
N PRO A 224 -2.70 19.06 2.73
CA PRO A 224 -2.71 18.89 1.29
C PRO A 224 -2.78 17.41 0.88
N PRO A 225 -3.40 17.09 -0.27
CA PRO A 225 -3.34 15.75 -0.83
C PRO A 225 -1.89 15.25 -0.93
N LYS A 226 -1.63 14.02 -0.49
CA LYS A 226 -0.31 13.38 -0.49
C LYS A 226 0.80 14.02 0.35
N ALA A 227 0.48 14.99 1.22
CA ALA A 227 1.44 15.44 2.23
C ALA A 227 1.70 14.34 3.28
N HIS A 228 2.85 14.39 3.92
CA HIS A 228 3.09 13.67 5.17
C HIS A 228 2.54 14.49 6.32
N PHE A 229 2.00 13.83 7.33
CA PHE A 229 1.69 14.51 8.58
C PHE A 229 2.05 13.67 9.79
N ILE A 230 2.42 14.36 10.86
CA ILE A 230 2.56 13.82 12.20
C ILE A 230 1.77 14.74 13.11
N VAL A 231 0.73 14.22 13.76
CA VAL A 231 -0.01 14.95 14.79
C VAL A 231 0.22 14.27 16.12
N ILE A 232 0.59 15.02 17.15
CA ILE A 232 0.82 14.50 18.50
C ILE A 232 -0.26 15.08 19.40
N ASP A 233 -0.93 14.19 20.13
CA ASP A 233 -2.00 14.50 21.07
C ASP A 233 -1.61 13.96 22.45
N GLY A 234 -1.42 14.87 23.41
CA GLY A 234 -1.17 14.56 24.81
C GLY A 234 -2.43 14.81 25.63
N TYR A 235 -2.97 13.78 26.28
CA TYR A 235 -4.20 13.85 27.08
C TYR A 235 -4.33 12.64 28.03
N ASP A 236 -5.03 12.79 29.16
CA ASP A 236 -5.42 11.71 30.08
C ASP A 236 -4.33 10.66 30.39
N GLY A 237 -3.11 11.11 30.72
CA GLY A 237 -2.02 10.18 31.02
C GLY A 237 -1.24 9.69 29.80
N ILE A 238 -1.65 10.04 28.58
CA ILE A 238 -1.14 9.43 27.34
C ILE A 238 -0.54 10.50 26.43
N ILE A 239 0.48 10.11 25.65
CA ILE A 239 0.86 10.83 24.44
C ILE A 239 0.74 9.84 23.27
N ASP A 240 -0.15 10.13 22.34
CA ASP A 240 -0.31 9.41 21.09
C ASP A 240 0.18 10.27 19.93
N ALA A 241 0.77 9.64 18.92
CA ALA A 241 1.16 10.27 17.66
C ALA A 241 0.45 9.59 16.49
N TYR A 242 -0.16 10.40 15.64
CA TYR A 242 -0.81 9.99 14.42
C TYR A 242 0.08 10.31 13.24
N VAL A 243 0.65 9.26 12.64
CA VAL A 243 1.64 9.38 11.57
C VAL A 243 1.05 8.85 10.28
N SER A 244 1.16 9.67 9.22
CA SER A 244 0.76 9.29 7.87
C SER A 244 1.81 9.77 6.88
N PHE A 245 2.27 8.86 6.01
CA PHE A 245 3.12 9.23 4.88
C PHE A 245 2.29 9.24 3.60
N PHE A 246 2.44 10.29 2.80
CA PHE A 246 1.74 10.47 1.52
C PHE A 246 0.20 10.31 1.59
N ARG A 247 -0.41 10.54 2.76
CA ARG A 247 -1.83 10.24 3.03
C ARG A 247 -2.25 8.83 2.61
N GLU A 248 -1.34 7.87 2.76
CA GLU A 248 -1.63 6.46 2.50
C GLU A 248 -2.75 5.96 3.45
N PRO A 249 -3.49 4.91 3.06
CA PRO A 249 -4.56 4.36 3.90
C PRO A 249 -4.09 3.92 5.30
N LEU A 250 -2.79 3.63 5.44
CA LEU A 250 -2.16 3.36 6.72
C LEU A 250 -1.95 4.68 7.48
N ASN A 251 -2.97 5.06 8.24
CA ASN A 251 -2.79 6.04 9.30
C ASN A 251 -2.46 5.29 10.58
N SER A 252 -1.31 5.59 11.15
CA SER A 252 -0.73 4.82 12.24
C SER A 252 -0.88 5.61 13.52
N THR A 253 -1.51 5.02 14.53
CA THR A 253 -1.49 5.56 15.89
C THR A 253 -0.35 4.89 16.63
N ILE A 254 0.62 5.70 17.05
CA ILE A 254 1.77 5.28 17.84
C ILE A 254 1.59 5.83 19.25
N ARG A 255 1.49 4.96 20.25
CA ARG A 255 1.55 5.38 21.64
C ARG A 255 2.98 5.68 22.01
N ILE A 256 3.29 6.93 22.34
CA ILE A 256 4.62 7.34 22.78
C ILE A 256 4.81 6.98 24.26
N THR A 257 3.81 7.28 25.10
CA THR A 257 3.81 6.90 26.52
C THR A 257 2.38 6.84 27.07
N SER A 258 2.20 6.10 28.16
CA SER A 258 0.95 6.01 28.94
C SER A 258 1.10 6.59 30.36
N ASN A 259 2.19 7.31 30.63
CA ASN A 259 2.53 7.87 31.94
C ASN A 259 2.76 9.40 31.88
N TYR A 260 2.10 10.10 30.97
CA TYR A 260 2.23 11.55 30.80
C TYR A 260 1.42 12.33 31.84
N SER A 261 2.07 13.17 32.64
CA SER A 261 1.42 13.95 33.69
C SER A 261 1.35 15.46 33.40
N GLY A 262 1.66 15.89 32.18
CA GLY A 262 1.65 17.31 31.80
C GLY A 262 0.29 17.79 31.28
N GLU A 263 0.23 19.06 30.90
CA GLU A 263 -0.97 19.67 30.32
C GLU A 263 -1.35 19.03 28.98
N ALA A 264 -2.65 19.03 28.67
CA ALA A 264 -3.11 18.53 27.38
C ALA A 264 -2.61 19.41 26.23
N PHE A 265 -2.25 18.80 25.10
CA PHE A 265 -1.77 19.55 23.94
C PHE A 265 -2.04 18.81 22.64
N ARG A 266 -2.21 19.57 21.55
CA ARG A 266 -2.21 19.04 20.19
C ARG A 266 -1.33 19.88 19.29
N ILE A 267 -0.42 19.20 18.61
CA ILE A 267 0.58 19.80 17.74
C ILE A 267 0.73 18.97 16.48
N GLY A 268 1.09 19.60 15.38
CA GLY A 268 1.13 18.94 14.07
C GLY A 268 2.31 19.41 13.24
N LEU A 269 2.92 18.48 12.51
CA LEU A 269 3.88 18.75 11.45
C LEU A 269 3.27 18.28 10.14
N ILE A 270 3.21 19.15 9.14
CA ILE A 270 2.86 18.80 7.77
C ILE A 270 4.09 18.98 6.90
N CYS A 271 4.43 17.97 6.10
CA CYS A 271 5.46 18.07 5.08
C CYS A 271 4.81 17.83 3.71
N ASP A 272 4.64 18.91 2.95
CA ASP A 272 4.21 18.86 1.56
C ASP A 272 5.45 18.66 0.67
N TRP A 273 5.69 17.41 0.31
CA TRP A 273 6.82 17.03 -0.53
C TRP A 273 6.69 17.56 -1.97
N GLU A 274 5.47 17.80 -2.47
CA GLU A 274 5.26 18.31 -3.84
C GLU A 274 5.72 19.77 -3.92
N SER A 275 5.35 20.59 -2.94
CA SER A 275 5.79 22.00 -2.85
C SER A 275 7.11 22.22 -2.10
N ARG A 276 7.67 21.16 -1.50
CA ARG A 276 8.85 21.19 -0.62
C ARG A 276 8.70 22.16 0.55
N LYS A 277 7.50 22.21 1.14
CA LYS A 277 7.19 23.06 2.29
C LYS A 277 6.92 22.22 3.53
N GLU A 278 7.38 22.73 4.66
CA GLU A 278 7.09 22.18 5.99
C GLU A 278 6.31 23.22 6.78
N GLU A 279 5.27 22.76 7.45
CA GLU A 279 4.39 23.59 8.27
C GLU A 279 4.29 23.01 9.67
N ILE A 280 4.62 23.85 10.65
CA ILE A 280 4.59 23.54 12.08
C ILE A 280 3.30 24.15 12.65
N ILE A 281 2.42 23.30 13.15
CA ILE A 281 1.17 23.68 13.82
C ILE A 281 1.35 23.48 15.32
N ILE A 282 1.28 24.59 16.05
CA ILE A 282 1.50 24.62 17.50
C ILE A 282 0.20 24.54 18.32
N ASN A 283 -0.96 24.56 17.67
CA ASN A 283 -2.24 24.31 18.31
C ASN A 283 -3.25 23.76 17.28
N ILE A 284 -3.90 22.64 17.61
CA ILE A 284 -4.98 22.06 16.81
C ILE A 284 -6.23 22.02 17.68
N ASP A 285 -7.21 22.85 17.34
CA ASP A 285 -8.50 22.91 18.03
C ASP A 285 -9.37 21.66 17.74
#